data_AF-A0A0C2ZAQ7-F1
#
_entry.id   AF-A0A0C2ZAQ7-F1
#
_cell.length_a   1.000
_cell.length_b   1.000
_cell.length_c   1.000
_cell.angle_alpha   90.00
_cell.angle_beta   90.00
_cell.angle_gamma   90.00
#
_symmetry.space_group_name_H-M   'P 1'
#
loop_
_entity.id
_entity.type
_entity.pdbx_description
1 polymer ?
#
loop_
_entity_poly.entity_id
_entity_poly.type
_entity_poly.pdbx_seq_one_letter_code
_entity_poly.pdbx_strand_id
1 'polypeptide(L)'
;MRLINAFLYSFVVSFSPIETLFILPLLIVLLHEKEFVWGIFKKLIVLNFFIIVLVVFVLFQDPLQAIELFMRSNLILLFNIALFYQSKGYDIARGLDRLGFAPKIVSVTYFALSLIDALMRDFKETQKSLKARGFRANTSLFSYQTYGNIFGMIFIKAIKKSHDRELTMQARGFKDRIFFLTSNQLEPFEKILLLSIVGVLGKVIYELLG
;
A
#
# COMPACT_ATOMS: atom_id res chain seq x y z
N MET A 1 6.38 12.18 -1.97
CA MET A 1 6.68 12.06 -0.52
C MET A 1 5.66 11.24 0.26
N ARG A 2 4.64 10.69 -0.41
CA ARG A 2 3.53 9.93 0.19
C ARG A 2 3.95 8.85 1.20
N LEU A 3 4.92 7.99 0.89
CA LEU A 3 5.37 6.93 1.82
C LEU A 3 5.97 7.47 3.12
N ILE A 4 6.75 8.55 3.04
CA ILE A 4 7.33 9.20 4.23
C ILE A 4 6.22 9.77 5.10
N ASN A 5 5.25 10.47 4.49
CA ASN A 5 4.13 11.06 5.22
C ASN A 5 3.22 10.01 5.86
N ALA A 6 2.98 8.87 5.18
CA ALA A 6 2.28 7.72 5.74
C ALA A 6 2.98 7.16 6.99
N PHE A 7 4.29 6.95 6.90
CA PHE A 7 5.07 6.42 8.01
C PHE A 7 5.10 7.38 9.20
N LEU A 8 5.39 8.65 8.95
CA LEU A 8 5.39 9.69 9.99
C LEU A 8 4.03 9.77 10.67
N TYR A 9 2.94 9.94 9.92
CA TYR A 9 1.59 10.05 10.49
C TYR A 9 1.20 8.83 11.34
N SER A 10 1.43 7.62 10.81
CA SER A 10 1.11 6.38 11.53
C SER A 10 1.90 6.26 12.83
N PHE A 11 3.17 6.69 12.83
CA PHE A 11 4.00 6.74 14.03
C PHE A 11 3.44 7.74 15.05
N VAL A 12 3.11 8.98 14.65
CA VAL A 12 2.58 9.99 15.59
C VAL A 12 1.31 9.52 16.29
N VAL A 13 0.36 9.00 15.50
CA VAL A 13 -0.96 8.60 16.01
C VAL A 13 -0.86 7.38 16.93
N SER A 14 0.16 6.53 16.75
CA SER A 14 0.33 5.34 17.58
C SER A 14 0.79 5.68 19.01
N PHE A 15 1.60 6.72 19.19
CA PHE A 15 2.24 7.05 20.47
C PHE A 15 1.52 8.14 21.28
N SER A 16 0.50 8.78 20.72
CA SER A 16 -0.17 9.93 21.34
C SER A 16 -1.62 9.64 21.73
N PRO A 17 -2.14 10.20 22.84
CA PRO A 17 -3.57 10.20 23.14
C PRO A 17 -4.36 10.82 21.99
N ILE A 18 -5.52 10.27 21.65
CA ILE A 18 -6.29 10.75 20.50
C ILE A 18 -6.80 12.16 20.76
N GLU A 19 -6.27 13.13 20.03
CA GLU A 19 -6.77 14.49 20.01
C GLU A 19 -7.42 14.84 18.66
N THR A 20 -8.27 15.87 18.66
CA THR A 20 -8.94 16.41 17.46
C THR A 20 -7.96 16.94 16.41
N LEU A 21 -6.70 17.22 16.78
CA LEU A 21 -5.67 17.72 15.87
C LEU A 21 -5.25 16.70 14.80
N PHE A 22 -5.37 15.39 15.07
CA PHE A 22 -5.00 14.34 14.11
C PHE A 22 -5.93 14.25 12.89
N ILE A 23 -7.10 14.88 12.97
CA ILE A 23 -8.09 14.92 11.90
C ILE A 23 -7.66 15.91 10.80
N LEU A 24 -6.82 16.90 11.09
CA LEU A 24 -6.40 17.92 10.12
C LEU A 24 -5.60 17.34 8.93
N PRO A 25 -4.53 16.55 9.13
CA PRO A 25 -3.83 15.89 8.02
C PRO A 25 -4.75 14.96 7.22
N LEU A 26 -5.67 14.27 7.90
CA LEU A 26 -6.64 13.38 7.28
C LEU A 26 -7.60 14.13 6.36
N LEU A 27 -8.15 15.26 6.82
CA LEU A 27 -9.03 16.13 6.02
C LEU A 27 -8.31 16.68 4.81
N ILE A 28 -7.04 17.10 4.94
CA ILE A 28 -6.25 17.60 3.80
C ILE A 28 -6.13 16.52 2.71
N VAL A 29 -5.87 15.26 3.07
CA VAL A 29 -5.82 14.14 2.10
C VAL A 29 -7.19 13.90 1.47
N LEU A 30 -8.25 13.83 2.29
CA LEU A 30 -9.62 13.60 1.84
C LEU A 30 -10.12 14.70 0.90
N LEU A 31 -9.75 15.96 1.14
CA LEU A 31 -10.10 17.10 0.28
C LEU A 31 -9.40 17.05 -1.08
N HIS A 32 -8.22 16.42 -1.17
CA HIS A 32 -7.51 16.21 -2.42
C HIS A 32 -8.11 15.03 -3.21
N GLU A 33 -8.56 13.99 -2.51
CA GLU A 33 -9.08 12.74 -3.08
C GLU A 33 -10.63 12.71 -3.19
N LYS A 34 -11.28 13.88 -3.29
CA LYS A 34 -12.75 14.04 -3.26
C LYS A 34 -13.50 13.18 -4.27
N GLU A 35 -12.91 12.92 -5.43
CA GLU A 35 -13.53 12.12 -6.50
C GLU A 35 -13.63 10.63 -6.15
N PHE A 36 -12.84 10.15 -5.18
CA PHE A 36 -12.70 8.72 -4.87
C PHE A 36 -13.12 8.33 -3.45
N VAL A 37 -13.74 9.24 -2.71
CA VAL A 37 -14.14 9.04 -1.30
C VAL A 37 -14.99 7.77 -1.12
N TRP A 38 -15.90 7.50 -2.05
CA TRP A 38 -16.74 6.29 -2.01
C TRP A 38 -15.92 5.00 -2.17
N GLY A 39 -14.90 5.02 -3.02
CA GLY A 39 -13.99 3.88 -3.20
C GLY A 39 -13.11 3.64 -1.97
N ILE A 40 -12.66 4.72 -1.32
CA ILE A 40 -11.90 4.68 -0.06
C ILE A 40 -12.77 4.07 1.05
N PHE A 41 -14.01 4.54 1.19
CA PHE A 41 -14.92 4.07 2.24
C PHE A 41 -15.29 2.58 2.07
N LYS A 42 -15.49 2.10 0.84
CA LYS A 42 -15.69 0.67 0.56
C LYS A 42 -14.51 -0.19 1.03
N LYS A 43 -13.27 0.24 0.77
CA LYS A 43 -12.07 -0.48 1.24
C LYS A 43 -11.96 -0.44 2.76
N LEU A 44 -12.31 0.69 3.38
CA LEU A 44 -12.29 0.84 4.83
C LEU A 44 -13.25 -0.13 5.52
N ILE A 45 -14.47 -0.33 4.99
CA ILE A 45 -15.44 -1.29 5.53
C ILE A 45 -14.86 -2.72 5.53
N VAL A 46 -14.23 -3.14 4.42
CA VAL A 46 -13.63 -4.48 4.32
C VAL A 46 -12.51 -4.65 5.34
N LEU A 47 -11.68 -3.62 5.54
CA LEU A 47 -10.55 -3.68 6.46
C LEU A 47 -10.98 -3.56 7.94
N ASN A 48 -12.07 -2.86 8.20
CA ASN A 48 -12.67 -2.73 9.54
C ASN A 48 -13.18 -4.05 10.10
N PHE A 49 -13.44 -5.06 9.26
CA PHE A 49 -13.82 -6.40 9.76
C PHE A 49 -12.79 -6.94 10.77
N PHE A 50 -11.49 -6.80 10.47
CA PHE A 50 -10.44 -7.26 11.37
C PHE A 50 -10.32 -6.40 12.64
N ILE A 51 -10.48 -5.07 12.51
CA ILE A 51 -10.43 -4.16 13.67
C ILE A 51 -11.59 -4.43 14.62
N ILE A 52 -12.79 -4.69 14.10
CA ILE A 52 -13.96 -5.02 14.93
C ILE A 52 -13.68 -6.26 15.78
N VAL A 53 -13.05 -7.29 15.20
CA VAL A 53 -12.66 -8.50 15.96
C VAL A 53 -11.69 -8.14 17.10
N LEU A 54 -10.67 -7.32 16.83
CA LEU A 54 -9.73 -6.87 17.86
C LEU A 54 -10.40 -6.01 18.94
N VAL A 55 -11.30 -5.11 18.56
CA VAL A 55 -12.01 -4.22 19.47
C VAL A 55 -12.96 -5.02 20.36
N VAL A 56 -13.66 -6.02 19.82
CA VAL A 56 -14.49 -6.93 20.62
C VAL A 56 -13.64 -7.69 21.62
N PHE A 57 -12.46 -8.16 21.23
CA PHE A 57 -11.54 -8.84 22.16
C PHE A 57 -11.10 -7.92 23.32
N VAL A 58 -10.73 -6.68 23.02
CA VAL A 58 -10.29 -5.68 24.01
C VAL A 58 -11.46 -5.17 24.86
N LEU A 59 -12.67 -5.12 24.32
CA LEU A 59 -13.88 -4.68 25.03
C LEU A 59 -14.16 -5.53 26.28
N PHE A 60 -13.79 -6.83 26.25
CA PHE A 60 -13.90 -7.72 27.41
C PHE A 60 -12.87 -7.44 28.51
N GLN A 61 -11.76 -6.78 28.17
CA GLN A 61 -10.74 -6.37 29.15
C GLN A 61 -11.02 -4.96 29.66
N ASP A 62 -11.07 -3.97 28.76
CA ASP A 62 -11.21 -2.55 29.10
C ASP A 62 -12.01 -1.79 28.03
N PRO A 63 -13.22 -1.29 28.36
CA PRO A 63 -14.09 -0.65 27.37
C PRO A 63 -13.57 0.70 26.86
N LEU A 64 -12.87 1.47 27.69
CA LEU A 64 -12.31 2.75 27.28
C LEU A 64 -11.17 2.57 26.28
N GLN A 65 -10.28 1.60 26.51
CA GLN A 65 -9.18 1.29 25.59
C GLN A 65 -9.70 0.72 24.27
N ALA A 66 -10.80 -0.03 24.29
CA ALA A 66 -11.43 -0.56 23.08
C ALA A 66 -11.91 0.56 22.13
N ILE A 67 -12.53 1.61 22.67
CA ILE A 67 -12.98 2.79 21.90
C ILE A 67 -11.78 3.54 21.32
N GLU A 68 -10.73 3.71 22.13
CA GLU A 68 -9.51 4.37 21.71
C GLU A 68 -8.80 3.60 20.58
N LEU A 69 -8.67 2.29 20.73
CA LEU A 69 -8.11 1.42 19.70
C LEU A 69 -8.91 1.52 18.39
N PHE A 70 -10.24 1.49 18.47
CA PHE A 70 -11.12 1.60 17.30
C PHE A 70 -10.87 2.91 16.54
N MET A 71 -10.82 4.03 17.27
CA MET A 71 -10.61 5.36 16.69
C MET A 71 -9.21 5.51 16.09
N ARG A 72 -8.14 5.14 16.81
CA ARG A 72 -6.74 5.20 16.30
C ARG A 72 -6.57 4.36 15.04
N SER A 73 -7.06 3.12 15.08
CA SER A 73 -6.90 2.19 13.96
C SER A 73 -7.62 2.72 12.71
N ASN A 74 -8.86 3.19 12.86
CA ASN A 74 -9.62 3.76 11.74
C ASN A 74 -8.93 4.99 11.15
N LEU A 75 -8.39 5.86 12.00
CA LEU A 75 -7.74 7.09 11.57
C LEU A 75 -6.44 6.81 10.79
N ILE A 76 -5.61 5.89 11.29
CA ILE A 76 -4.39 5.43 10.59
C ILE A 76 -4.76 4.77 9.25
N LEU A 77 -5.75 3.87 9.26
CA LEU A 77 -6.16 3.17 8.04
C LEU A 77 -6.72 4.11 6.98
N LEU A 78 -7.62 5.03 7.39
CA LEU A 78 -8.25 5.96 6.46
C LEU A 78 -7.19 6.88 5.84
N PHE A 79 -6.24 7.37 6.64
CA PHE A 79 -5.12 8.18 6.12
C PHE A 79 -4.29 7.42 5.09
N ASN A 80 -3.87 6.19 5.42
CA ASN A 80 -3.04 5.38 4.54
C ASN A 80 -3.79 5.02 3.23
N ILE A 81 -5.04 4.57 3.33
CA ILE A 81 -5.84 4.22 2.14
C ILE A 81 -6.02 5.44 1.25
N ALA A 82 -6.37 6.60 1.83
CA ALA A 82 -6.58 7.82 1.08
C ALA A 82 -5.28 8.29 0.38
N LEU A 83 -4.15 8.26 1.09
CA LEU A 83 -2.86 8.71 0.55
C LEU A 83 -2.33 7.80 -0.58
N PHE A 84 -2.64 6.51 -0.54
CA PHE A 84 -2.21 5.54 -1.55
C PHE A 84 -3.27 5.22 -2.61
N TYR A 85 -4.46 5.83 -2.56
CA TYR A 85 -5.58 5.43 -3.42
C TYR A 85 -5.26 5.55 -4.92
N GLN A 86 -4.64 6.65 -5.35
CA GLN A 86 -4.23 6.88 -6.74
C GLN A 86 -2.80 6.44 -7.05
N SER A 87 -2.02 6.06 -6.03
CA SER A 87 -0.60 5.76 -6.19
C SER A 87 -0.41 4.45 -6.96
N LYS A 88 0.49 4.44 -7.94
CA LYS A 88 0.88 3.19 -8.63
C LYS A 88 1.78 2.40 -7.68
N GLY A 89 1.77 1.07 -7.75
CA GLY A 89 2.62 0.23 -6.88
C GLY A 89 4.11 0.64 -6.87
N TYR A 90 4.59 1.17 -8.00
CA TYR A 90 5.96 1.71 -8.15
C TYR A 90 6.30 2.92 -7.28
N ASP A 91 5.31 3.68 -6.80
CA ASP A 91 5.53 4.82 -5.90
C ASP A 91 6.08 4.37 -4.54
N ILE A 92 5.82 3.12 -4.15
CA ILE A 92 6.39 2.49 -2.94
C ILE A 92 7.89 2.29 -3.12
N ALA A 93 8.34 1.75 -4.26
CA ALA A 93 9.76 1.57 -4.55
C ALA A 93 10.52 2.91 -4.57
N ARG A 94 9.91 3.95 -5.14
CA ARG A 94 10.46 5.32 -5.10
C ARG A 94 10.47 5.90 -3.68
N GLY A 95 9.48 5.57 -2.87
CA GLY A 95 9.43 5.94 -1.46
C GLY A 95 10.59 5.34 -0.66
N LEU A 96 10.91 4.06 -0.89
CA LEU A 96 12.05 3.37 -0.27
C LEU A 96 13.39 4.01 -0.65
N ASP A 97 13.57 4.38 -1.92
CA ASP A 97 14.76 5.11 -2.37
C ASP A 97 14.94 6.44 -1.62
N ARG A 98 13.83 7.19 -1.43
CA ARG A 98 13.84 8.46 -0.69
C ARG A 98 14.05 8.30 0.82
N LEU A 99 13.64 7.17 1.40
CA LEU A 99 13.87 6.84 2.80
C LEU A 99 15.33 6.41 3.07
N GLY A 100 16.17 6.30 2.03
CA GLY A 100 17.59 5.94 2.18
C GLY A 100 17.84 4.44 2.31
N PHE A 101 16.90 3.59 1.90
CA PHE A 101 17.12 2.13 1.86
C PHE A 101 18.24 1.76 0.87
N ALA A 102 18.91 0.63 1.12
CA ALA A 102 19.97 0.15 0.26
C ALA A 102 19.49 -0.01 -1.21
N PRO A 103 20.28 0.43 -2.22
CA PRO A 103 19.87 0.39 -3.64
C PRO A 103 19.40 -0.98 -4.13
N LYS A 104 19.97 -2.05 -3.56
CA LYS A 104 19.58 -3.43 -3.86
C LYS A 104 18.14 -3.73 -3.44
N ILE A 105 17.71 -3.29 -2.25
CA ILE A 105 16.34 -3.50 -1.74
C ILE A 105 15.33 -2.75 -2.62
N VAL A 106 15.66 -1.50 -2.95
CA VAL A 106 14.85 -0.66 -3.83
C VAL A 106 14.68 -1.32 -5.20
N SER A 107 15.78 -1.79 -5.78
CA SER A 107 15.80 -2.42 -7.12
C SER A 107 15.02 -3.74 -7.14
N VAL A 108 15.22 -4.60 -6.14
CA VAL A 108 14.46 -5.86 -6.00
C VAL A 108 12.98 -5.58 -5.84
N THR A 109 12.60 -4.60 -5.02
CA THR A 109 11.20 -4.20 -4.84
C THR A 109 10.58 -3.74 -6.16
N TYR A 110 11.29 -2.90 -6.91
CA TYR A 110 10.83 -2.45 -8.23
C TYR A 110 10.64 -3.60 -9.21
N PHE A 111 11.61 -4.52 -9.30
CA PHE A 111 11.51 -5.67 -10.20
C PHE A 111 10.39 -6.64 -9.80
N ALA A 112 10.19 -6.85 -8.50
CA ALA A 112 9.10 -7.65 -7.97
C ALA A 112 7.74 -7.06 -8.36
N LEU A 113 7.54 -5.75 -8.16
CA LEU A 113 6.31 -5.05 -8.57
C LEU A 113 6.09 -5.15 -10.09
N SER A 114 7.14 -4.96 -10.89
CA SER A 114 7.04 -5.09 -12.35
C SER A 114 6.73 -6.52 -12.80
N LEU A 115 7.24 -7.53 -12.10
CA LEU A 115 6.95 -8.92 -12.38
C LEU A 115 5.50 -9.27 -12.01
N ILE A 116 5.01 -8.80 -10.86
CA ILE A 116 3.60 -8.97 -10.44
C ILE A 116 2.65 -8.40 -11.50
N ASP A 117 2.89 -7.18 -11.98
CA ASP A 117 2.06 -6.57 -13.03
C ASP A 117 2.07 -7.38 -14.32
N ALA A 118 3.23 -7.92 -14.70
CA ALA A 118 3.38 -8.73 -15.89
C ALA A 118 2.64 -10.07 -15.75
N LEU A 119 2.76 -10.75 -14.61
CA LEU A 119 2.08 -12.02 -14.33
C LEU A 119 0.57 -11.83 -14.19
N MET A 120 0.11 -10.72 -13.61
CA MET A 120 -1.30 -10.40 -13.51
C MET A 120 -1.95 -10.22 -14.88
N ARG A 121 -1.22 -9.62 -15.83
CA ARG A 121 -1.65 -9.55 -17.25
C ARG A 121 -1.72 -10.94 -17.87
N ASP A 122 -0.67 -11.74 -17.72
CA ASP A 122 -0.62 -13.11 -18.27
C ASP A 122 -1.74 -14.00 -17.69
N PHE A 123 -2.07 -13.84 -16.41
CA PHE A 123 -3.17 -14.52 -15.74
C PHE A 123 -4.53 -14.11 -16.31
N LYS A 124 -4.78 -12.80 -16.45
CA LYS A 124 -6.03 -12.29 -17.03
C LYS A 124 -6.22 -12.75 -18.48
N GLU A 125 -5.17 -12.74 -19.29
CA GLU A 125 -5.25 -13.24 -20.67
C GLU A 125 -5.53 -14.74 -20.73
N THR A 126 -4.92 -15.52 -19.83
CA THR A 126 -5.22 -16.96 -19.69
C THR A 126 -6.68 -17.19 -19.33
N GLN A 127 -7.22 -16.41 -18.38
CA GLN A 127 -8.64 -16.49 -18.00
C GLN A 127 -9.57 -16.14 -19.16
N LYS A 128 -9.26 -15.10 -19.94
CA LYS A 128 -10.03 -14.74 -21.15
C LYS A 128 -10.02 -15.86 -22.18
N SER A 129 -8.86 -16.47 -22.43
CA SER A 129 -8.72 -17.60 -23.36
C SER A 129 -9.58 -18.81 -22.93
N LEU A 130 -9.57 -19.14 -21.64
CA LEU A 130 -10.42 -20.21 -21.11
C LEU A 130 -11.91 -19.90 -21.25
N LYS A 131 -12.31 -18.66 -20.96
CA LYS A 131 -13.70 -18.22 -21.13
C LYS A 131 -14.14 -18.33 -22.60
N ALA A 132 -13.27 -17.99 -23.55
CA ALA A 132 -13.54 -18.13 -24.99
C ALA A 132 -13.72 -19.60 -25.41
N ARG A 133 -13.05 -20.53 -24.74
CA ARG A 133 -13.22 -21.99 -24.93
C ARG A 133 -14.44 -22.58 -24.22
N GLY A 134 -15.30 -21.74 -23.61
CA GLY A 134 -16.51 -22.17 -22.92
C GLY A 134 -16.29 -22.67 -21.48
N PHE A 135 -15.10 -22.47 -20.89
CA PHE A 135 -14.86 -22.85 -19.50
C PHE A 135 -15.72 -22.02 -18.54
N ARG A 136 -16.40 -22.70 -17.60
CA ARG A 136 -17.19 -22.09 -16.52
C ARG A 136 -16.56 -22.49 -15.19
N ALA A 137 -16.20 -21.48 -14.38
CA ALA A 137 -15.65 -21.70 -13.06
C ALA A 137 -16.76 -22.18 -12.11
N ASN A 138 -16.73 -23.45 -11.73
CA ASN A 138 -17.64 -24.08 -10.78
C ASN A 138 -16.83 -24.67 -9.62
N THR A 139 -17.48 -25.15 -8.56
CA THR A 139 -16.85 -25.87 -7.43
C THR A 139 -16.56 -27.34 -7.75
N SER A 140 -16.30 -27.67 -9.02
CA SER A 140 -16.00 -29.05 -9.44
C SER A 140 -14.51 -29.36 -9.36
N LEU A 141 -14.17 -30.63 -9.18
CA LEU A 141 -12.77 -31.08 -9.18
C LEU A 141 -12.03 -30.68 -10.47
N PHE A 142 -12.73 -30.73 -11.62
CA PHE A 142 -12.20 -30.30 -12.92
C PHE A 142 -11.84 -28.80 -12.94
N SER A 143 -12.66 -27.95 -12.32
CA SER A 143 -12.36 -26.53 -12.21
C SER A 143 -11.11 -26.28 -11.35
N TYR A 144 -10.95 -26.98 -10.22
CA TYR A 144 -9.74 -26.89 -9.40
C TYR A 144 -8.49 -27.40 -10.13
N GLN A 145 -8.58 -28.51 -10.85
CA GLN A 145 -7.49 -29.01 -11.70
C GLN A 145 -7.08 -28.00 -12.77
N THR A 146 -8.06 -27.34 -13.39
CA THR A 146 -7.82 -26.29 -14.38
C THR A 146 -7.09 -25.10 -13.77
N TYR A 147 -7.52 -24.63 -12.59
CA TYR A 147 -6.80 -23.57 -11.88
C TYR A 147 -5.39 -23.98 -11.46
N GLY A 148 -5.19 -25.23 -11.03
CA GLY A 148 -3.87 -25.79 -10.74
C GLY A 148 -2.94 -25.74 -11.96
N ASN A 149 -3.44 -26.12 -13.13
CA ASN A 149 -2.69 -26.05 -14.39
C ASN A 149 -2.33 -24.62 -14.79
N ILE A 150 -3.26 -23.67 -14.62
CA ILE A 150 -2.98 -22.24 -14.84
C ILE A 150 -1.88 -21.77 -13.90
N PHE A 151 -1.96 -22.12 -12.62
CA PHE A 151 -0.97 -21.71 -11.63
C PHE A 151 0.41 -22.25 -11.97
N GLY A 152 0.52 -23.54 -12.31
CA GLY A 152 1.78 -24.15 -12.76
C GLY A 152 2.35 -23.45 -14.00
N MET A 153 1.51 -23.16 -14.99
CA MET A 153 1.93 -22.43 -16.19
C MET A 153 2.44 -21.02 -15.87
N ILE A 154 1.74 -20.27 -15.01
CA ILE A 154 2.14 -18.91 -14.61
C ILE A 154 3.44 -18.95 -13.81
N PHE A 155 3.64 -19.95 -12.95
CA PHE A 155 4.87 -20.15 -12.19
C PHE A 155 6.09 -20.37 -13.09
N ILE A 156 5.97 -21.25 -14.09
CA ILE A 156 7.04 -21.48 -15.08
C ILE A 156 7.35 -20.18 -15.84
N LYS A 157 6.32 -19.42 -16.26
CA LYS A 157 6.49 -18.12 -16.91
C LYS A 157 7.18 -17.09 -16.01
N ALA A 158 6.90 -17.10 -14.70
CA ALA A 158 7.53 -16.19 -13.75
C ALA A 158 9.04 -16.42 -13.67
N ILE A 159 9.47 -17.68 -13.55
CA ILE A 159 10.90 -18.04 -13.54
C ILE A 159 11.57 -17.60 -14.84
N LYS A 160 10.99 -17.96 -16.00
CA LYS A 160 11.53 -17.58 -17.31
C LYS A 160 11.65 -16.07 -17.47
N LYS A 161 10.57 -15.32 -17.19
CA LYS A 161 10.55 -13.86 -17.31
C LYS A 161 11.51 -13.16 -16.35
N SER A 162 11.72 -13.72 -15.14
CA SER A 162 12.73 -13.23 -14.21
C SER A 162 14.14 -13.41 -14.77
N HIS A 163 14.44 -14.60 -15.32
CA HIS A 163 15.74 -14.90 -15.91
C HIS A 163 16.02 -14.07 -17.17
N ASP A 164 15.06 -13.96 -18.08
CA ASP A 164 15.19 -13.11 -19.29
C ASP A 164 15.45 -11.64 -18.92
N ARG A 165 14.81 -11.16 -17.85
CA ARG A 165 15.01 -9.81 -17.32
C ARG A 165 16.38 -9.64 -16.68
N GLU A 166 16.87 -10.64 -15.96
CA GLU A 166 18.22 -10.65 -15.41
C GLU A 166 19.27 -10.53 -16.53
N LEU A 167 19.21 -11.40 -17.55
CA LEU A 167 20.12 -11.36 -18.70
C LEU A 167 20.08 -9.99 -19.42
N THR A 168 18.90 -9.43 -19.60
CA THR A 168 18.73 -8.10 -20.21
C THR A 168 19.39 -7.00 -19.37
N MET A 169 19.29 -7.07 -18.04
CA MET A 169 19.89 -6.08 -17.15
C MET A 169 21.41 -6.24 -17.07
N GLN A 170 21.92 -7.47 -17.09
CA GLN A 170 23.36 -7.74 -17.19
C GLN A 170 23.93 -7.17 -18.49
N ALA A 171 23.27 -7.40 -19.63
CA ALA A 171 23.69 -6.85 -20.92
C ALA A 171 23.69 -5.32 -20.96
N ARG A 172 22.86 -4.66 -20.14
CA ARG A 172 22.82 -3.20 -19.98
C ARG A 172 23.84 -2.65 -18.98
N GLY A 173 24.66 -3.50 -18.36
CA GLY A 173 25.65 -3.10 -17.36
C GLY A 173 25.02 -2.62 -16.05
N PHE A 174 23.94 -3.25 -15.59
CA PHE A 174 23.25 -2.89 -14.36
C PHE A 174 24.18 -2.96 -13.13
N LYS A 175 24.27 -1.86 -12.37
CA LYS A 175 25.11 -1.72 -11.17
C LYS A 175 24.28 -1.64 -9.88
N ASP A 176 23.43 -2.63 -9.65
CA ASP A 176 22.59 -2.79 -8.44
C ASP A 176 21.64 -1.62 -8.09
N ARG A 177 21.49 -0.66 -9.00
CA ARG A 177 20.69 0.54 -8.78
C ARG A 177 19.82 0.87 -9.98
N ILE A 178 18.52 0.98 -9.73
CA ILE A 178 17.55 1.55 -10.66
C ILE A 178 17.48 3.06 -10.45
N PHE A 179 17.51 3.80 -11.54
CA PHE A 179 17.36 5.26 -11.52
C PHE A 179 15.92 5.64 -11.80
N PHE A 180 15.29 6.36 -10.87
CA PHE A 180 13.98 6.94 -11.08
C PHE A 180 14.14 8.35 -11.66
N LEU A 181 13.47 8.61 -12.78
CA LEU A 181 13.29 9.98 -13.26
C LEU A 181 12.44 10.73 -12.24
N THR A 182 13.10 11.54 -11.40
CA THR A 182 12.45 12.36 -10.40
C THR A 182 12.27 13.75 -10.99
N SER A 183 11.03 14.15 -11.27
CA SER A 183 10.70 15.57 -11.31
C SER A 183 10.81 16.08 -9.87
N ASN A 184 11.79 16.95 -9.62
CA ASN A 184 12.08 17.47 -8.27
C ASN A 184 11.07 18.52 -7.79
N GLN A 185 9.88 18.58 -8.40
CA GLN A 185 8.84 19.52 -8.03
C GLN A 185 7.98 18.87 -6.96
N LEU A 186 8.23 19.28 -5.71
CA LEU A 186 7.30 19.03 -4.60
C LEU A 186 6.02 19.79 -4.91
N GLU A 187 4.97 19.06 -5.25
CA GLU A 187 3.62 19.60 -5.37
C GLU A 187 3.27 20.39 -4.09
N PRO A 188 2.64 21.57 -4.19
CA PRO A 188 2.30 22.39 -3.02
C PRO A 188 1.45 21.61 -2.00
N PHE A 189 0.64 20.67 -2.46
CA PHE A 189 -0.09 19.72 -1.61
C PHE A 189 0.83 18.88 -0.71
N GLU A 190 1.93 18.32 -1.24
CA GLU A 190 2.84 17.48 -0.45
C GLU A 190 3.53 18.28 0.66
N LYS A 191 3.82 19.57 0.40
CA LYS A 191 4.42 20.47 1.40
C LYS A 191 3.44 20.82 2.53
N ILE A 192 2.21 21.20 2.19
CA ILE A 192 1.16 21.52 3.17
C ILE A 192 0.89 20.32 4.08
N LEU A 193 0.78 19.13 3.48
CA LEU A 193 0.56 17.90 4.23
C LEU A 193 1.72 17.59 5.19
N LEU A 194 2.96 17.70 4.73
CA LEU A 194 4.14 17.46 5.58
C LEU A 194 4.19 18.46 6.75
N LEU A 195 3.91 19.75 6.48
CA LEU A 195 3.89 20.78 7.52
C LEU A 195 2.82 20.52 8.58
N SER A 196 1.64 20.03 8.17
CA SER A 196 0.59 19.63 9.11
C SER A 196 1.02 18.47 10.02
N ILE A 197 1.70 17.46 9.47
CA ILE A 197 2.17 16.29 10.24
C ILE A 197 3.28 16.70 11.22
N VAL A 198 4.21 17.57 10.79
CA VAL A 198 5.27 18.09 11.66
C VAL A 198 4.70 18.95 12.78
N GLY A 199 3.67 19.76 12.51
CA GLY A 199 2.98 20.52 13.55
C GLY A 199 2.35 19.63 14.62
N VAL A 200 1.72 18.53 14.19
CA VAL A 200 1.15 17.52 15.10
C VAL A 200 2.27 16.83 15.91
N LEU A 201 3.38 16.42 15.27
CA LEU A 201 4.56 15.86 15.95
C LEU A 201 5.09 16.80 17.04
N GLY A 202 5.22 18.10 16.73
CA GLY A 202 5.72 19.10 17.66
C GLY A 202 4.83 19.21 18.91
N LYS A 203 3.51 19.17 18.73
CA LYS A 203 2.56 19.18 19.86
C LYS A 203 2.68 17.92 20.72
N VAL A 204 2.75 16.74 20.09
CA VAL A 204 2.89 15.47 20.80
C VAL A 204 4.18 15.40 21.60
N ILE A 205 5.29 15.89 21.05
CA ILE A 205 6.57 15.97 21.77
C ILE A 205 6.47 16.92 22.96
N TYR A 206 5.78 18.07 22.81
CA TYR A 206 5.57 19.01 23.90
C TYR A 206 4.75 18.40 25.04
N GLU A 207 3.73 17.62 24.73
CA GLU A 207 2.88 16.94 25.72
C GLU A 207 3.57 15.74 26.39
N LEU A 208 4.57 15.13 25.75
CA LEU A 208 5.40 14.07 26.33
C LEU A 208 6.54 14.61 27.23
N LEU A 209 7.00 15.84 27.00
CA LEU A 209 8.10 16.48 27.74
C LEU A 209 7.65 17.44 28.85
N GLY A 210 6.39 17.89 28.83
CA GLY A 210 5.77 18.75 29.85
C GLY A 210 4.99 17.96 30.88
#